data_AF-A0AB32X155-F1
#
_entry.id   AF-A0AB32X155-F1
#
_cell.length_a   1.000
_cell.length_b   1.000
_cell.length_c   1.000
_cell.angle_alpha   90.00
_cell.angle_beta   90.00
_cell.angle_gamma   90.00
#
_symmetry.space_group_name_H-M   'P 1'
#
loop_
_entity.id
_entity.type
_entity.pdbx_description
1 polymer ?
#
loop_
_entity_poly.entity_id
_entity_poly.type
_entity_poly.pdbx_seq_one_letter_code
_entity_poly.pdbx_strand_id
1 'polypeptide(L)'
;MSLKPALAKRVNRDGFSPIHMASANGYTEIVKELLMSNKELSRQQSADGRTAIHFAAITGRVDVLRALINTCPECKADWTDQDESALHVALKNNQVEAFEILLGMLKEINTEEITRLVNAKDHDGNTILHIAVARKQLRAAKLLLD
;
A
#
# COMPACT_ATOMS: atom_id res chain seq x y z
N MET A 1 29.74 14.27 -0.64
CA MET A 1 29.82 13.44 -1.86
C MET A 1 28.49 12.69 -2.03
N SER A 2 27.62 13.14 -2.94
CA SER A 2 26.22 12.69 -3.11
C SER A 2 26.09 11.50 -4.07
N LEU A 3 26.79 10.39 -3.77
CA LEU A 3 26.70 9.14 -4.56
C LEU A 3 25.48 8.28 -4.20
N LYS A 4 24.77 8.62 -3.12
CA LYS A 4 23.76 7.78 -2.46
C LYS A 4 22.34 7.79 -3.08
N PRO A 5 21.81 8.89 -3.65
CA PRO A 5 20.40 8.94 -4.07
C PRO A 5 20.07 7.99 -5.23
N ALA A 6 21.03 7.76 -6.15
CA ALA A 6 20.82 6.90 -7.30
C ALA A 6 20.70 5.41 -6.93
N LEU A 7 21.35 4.97 -5.85
CA LEU A 7 21.27 3.58 -5.37
C LEU A 7 19.89 3.28 -4.78
N ALA A 8 19.25 4.25 -4.14
CA ALA A 8 17.91 4.09 -3.56
C ALA A 8 16.83 3.79 -4.63
N LYS A 9 17.08 4.15 -5.90
CA LYS A 9 16.20 3.86 -7.04
C LYS A 9 16.54 2.56 -7.78
N ARG A 10 17.68 1.93 -7.53
CA ARG A 10 18.08 0.70 -8.24
C ARG A 10 17.12 -0.42 -7.89
N VAL A 11 16.79 -1.25 -8.87
CA VAL A 11 15.96 -2.45 -8.68
C VAL A 11 16.82 -3.70 -8.80
N ASN A 12 16.45 -4.76 -8.06
CA ASN A 12 17.03 -6.09 -8.22
C ASN A 12 16.43 -6.80 -9.47
N ARG A 13 16.77 -8.08 -9.67
CA ARG A 13 16.27 -8.87 -10.82
C ARG A 13 14.76 -9.07 -10.84
N ASP A 14 14.12 -8.97 -9.68
CA ASP A 14 12.67 -9.12 -9.51
C ASP A 14 11.93 -7.77 -9.61
N GLY A 15 12.65 -6.67 -9.89
CA GLY A 15 12.07 -5.33 -9.97
C GLY A 15 11.89 -4.64 -8.62
N PHE A 16 12.45 -5.17 -7.53
CA PHE A 16 12.33 -4.56 -6.21
C PHE A 16 13.45 -3.57 -5.93
N SER A 17 13.08 -2.34 -5.55
CA SER A 17 14.02 -1.35 -5.03
C SER A 17 14.19 -1.49 -3.51
N PRO A 18 15.21 -0.83 -2.91
CA PRO A 18 15.41 -0.85 -1.46
C PRO A 18 14.15 -0.52 -0.64
N ILE A 19 13.32 0.43 -1.10
CA ILE A 19 12.09 0.78 -0.37
C ILE A 19 11.02 -0.32 -0.46
N HIS A 20 10.91 -1.05 -1.58
CA HIS A 20 10.04 -2.23 -1.67
C HIS A 20 10.44 -3.29 -0.64
N MET A 21 11.75 -3.59 -0.57
CA MET A 21 12.28 -4.57 0.38
C MET A 21 12.08 -4.13 1.83
N ALA A 22 12.39 -2.88 2.15
CA ALA A 22 12.19 -2.34 3.51
C ALA A 22 10.72 -2.37 3.92
N SER A 23 9.81 -2.02 3.00
CA SER A 23 8.38 -2.02 3.25
C SER A 23 7.80 -3.41 3.47
N ALA A 24 8.19 -4.40 2.64
CA ALA A 24 7.74 -5.78 2.80
C ALA A 24 8.23 -6.42 4.12
N ASN A 25 9.44 -6.06 4.56
CA ASN A 25 10.06 -6.62 5.75
C ASN A 25 9.72 -5.86 7.05
N GLY A 26 9.01 -4.73 6.97
CA GLY A 26 8.62 -3.96 8.15
C GLY A 26 9.73 -3.07 8.72
N TYR A 27 10.73 -2.71 7.92
CA TYR A 27 11.87 -1.90 8.36
C TYR A 27 11.51 -0.40 8.34
N THR A 28 10.63 0.01 9.25
CA THR A 28 10.04 1.35 9.31
C THR A 28 11.07 2.47 9.31
N GLU A 29 12.15 2.37 10.09
CA GLU A 29 13.19 3.40 10.14
C GLU A 29 13.98 3.50 8.82
N ILE A 30 14.23 2.38 8.15
CA ILE A 30 14.86 2.40 6.82
C ILE A 30 13.93 3.05 5.78
N VAL A 31 12.63 2.78 5.84
CA VAL A 31 11.64 3.43 4.97
C VAL A 31 11.66 4.95 5.18
N LYS A 32 11.66 5.41 6.43
CA LYS A 32 11.75 6.85 6.76
C LYS A 32 13.03 7.48 6.21
N GLU A 33 14.19 6.87 6.44
CA GLU A 33 15.47 7.37 5.91
C GLU A 33 15.49 7.46 4.38
N LEU A 34 14.94 6.44 3.70
CA LEU A 34 14.82 6.46 2.24
C LEU A 34 13.92 7.61 1.78
N LEU A 35 12.75 7.79 2.38
CA LEU A 35 11.83 8.88 2.01
C LEU A 35 12.36 10.27 2.36
N MET A 36 13.13 10.42 3.44
CA MET A 36 13.84 11.67 3.75
C MET A 36 14.87 12.01 2.69
N SER A 37 15.53 11.00 2.10
CA SER A 37 16.48 11.21 1.01
C SER A 37 15.79 11.59 -0.31
N ASN A 38 14.63 10.99 -0.59
CA ASN A 38 13.82 11.28 -1.77
C ASN A 38 12.39 10.72 -1.61
N LYS A 39 11.39 11.60 -1.50
CA LYS A 39 9.97 11.22 -1.37
C LYS A 39 9.40 10.48 -2.58
N GLU A 40 9.94 10.73 -3.78
CA GLU A 40 9.50 10.05 -5.02
C GLU A 40 9.72 8.54 -4.98
N LEU A 41 10.57 8.05 -4.07
CA LEU A 41 10.74 6.60 -3.85
C LEU A 41 9.44 5.92 -3.42
N SER A 42 8.52 6.65 -2.74
CA SER A 42 7.21 6.12 -2.37
C SER A 42 6.37 5.70 -3.58
N ARG A 43 6.58 6.35 -4.74
CA ARG A 43 5.83 6.13 -5.99
C ARG A 43 6.58 5.23 -6.97
N GLN A 44 7.78 4.76 -6.63
CA GLN A 44 8.51 3.82 -7.46
C GLN A 44 7.70 2.53 -7.59
N GLN A 45 7.54 2.05 -8.82
CA GLN A 45 6.82 0.82 -9.12
C GLN A 45 7.78 -0.37 -9.29
N SER A 46 7.33 -1.52 -8.79
CA SER A 46 7.86 -2.85 -9.06
C SER A 46 7.44 -3.31 -10.47
N ALA A 47 7.91 -4.48 -10.90
CA ALA A 47 7.60 -5.05 -12.21
C ALA A 47 6.09 -5.33 -12.44
N ASP A 48 5.30 -5.40 -11.36
CA ASP A 48 3.85 -5.60 -11.34
C ASP A 48 3.07 -4.32 -10.94
N GLY A 49 3.71 -3.16 -11.06
CA GLY A 49 3.12 -1.87 -10.74
C GLY A 49 3.01 -1.58 -9.24
N ARG A 50 3.43 -2.50 -8.36
CA ARG A 50 3.33 -2.32 -6.90
C ARG A 50 4.32 -1.28 -6.39
N THR A 51 3.85 -0.41 -5.50
CA THR A 51 4.66 0.59 -4.80
C THR A 51 4.91 0.18 -3.34
N ALA A 52 5.68 0.98 -2.60
CA ALA A 52 6.02 0.72 -1.20
C ALA A 52 4.80 0.45 -0.31
N ILE A 53 3.68 1.17 -0.52
CA ILE A 53 2.45 0.99 0.28
C ILE A 53 1.80 -0.37 0.01
N HIS A 54 1.87 -0.86 -1.22
CA HIS A 54 1.33 -2.16 -1.60
C HIS A 54 2.09 -3.29 -0.92
N PHE A 55 3.43 -3.24 -0.90
CA PHE A 55 4.23 -4.25 -0.21
C PHE A 55 3.96 -4.28 1.30
N ALA A 56 3.86 -3.11 1.93
CA ALA A 56 3.50 -3.01 3.34
C ALA A 56 2.09 -3.57 3.62
N ALA A 57 1.12 -3.30 2.73
CA ALA A 57 -0.24 -3.81 2.83
C ALA A 57 -0.32 -5.34 2.62
N ILE A 58 0.38 -5.88 1.62
CA ILE A 58 0.48 -7.33 1.33
C ILE A 58 1.04 -8.10 2.52
N THR A 59 2.03 -7.52 3.20
CA THR A 59 2.77 -8.18 4.29
C THR A 59 2.31 -7.77 5.69
N GLY A 60 1.27 -6.94 5.80
CA GLY A 60 0.68 -6.54 7.07
C GLY A 60 1.54 -5.60 7.93
N ARG A 61 2.46 -4.83 7.32
CA ARG A 61 3.40 -3.96 8.05
C ARG A 61 2.76 -2.63 8.40
N VAL A 62 1.91 -2.64 9.42
CA VAL A 62 1.13 -1.47 9.88
C VAL A 62 2.00 -0.24 10.18
N ASP A 63 3.15 -0.39 10.85
CA ASP A 63 4.01 0.76 11.16
C ASP A 63 4.63 1.39 9.91
N VAL A 64 4.95 0.57 8.91
CA VAL A 64 5.40 1.05 7.61
C VAL A 64 4.27 1.79 6.90
N LEU A 65 3.04 1.26 6.90
CA LEU A 65 1.88 1.93 6.32
C LEU A 65 1.69 3.33 6.91
N ARG A 66 1.75 3.44 8.25
CA ARG A 66 1.67 4.72 8.94
C ARG A 66 2.80 5.67 8.54
N ALA A 67 4.04 5.17 8.50
CA ALA A 67 5.19 5.98 8.15
C ALA A 67 5.13 6.49 6.69
N LEU A 68 4.78 5.62 5.74
CA LEU A 68 4.60 5.97 4.33
C LEU A 68 3.54 7.05 4.17
N ILE A 69 2.36 6.83 4.75
CA ILE A 69 1.23 7.75 4.66
C ILE A 69 1.54 9.11 5.29
N ASN A 70 2.15 9.13 6.47
CA ASN A 70 2.45 10.39 7.16
C ASN A 70 3.53 11.20 6.42
N THR A 71 4.42 10.53 5.69
CA THR A 71 5.53 11.18 4.98
C THR A 71 5.13 11.60 3.55
N CYS A 72 4.33 10.76 2.89
CA CYS A 72 3.88 10.84 1.50
C CYS A 72 2.38 10.46 1.40
N PRO A 73 1.45 11.34 1.83
CA PRO A 73 0.01 11.03 1.83
C PRO A 73 -0.56 10.66 0.45
N GLU A 74 0.06 11.14 -0.62
CA GLU A 74 -0.29 10.85 -2.01
C GLU A 74 -0.19 9.36 -2.36
N CYS A 75 0.69 8.59 -1.69
CA CYS A 75 0.87 7.17 -2.01
C CYS A 75 -0.37 6.30 -1.69
N LYS A 76 -1.33 6.83 -0.91
CA LYS A 76 -2.59 6.14 -0.58
C LYS A 76 -3.45 5.83 -1.80
N ALA A 77 -3.35 6.64 -2.84
CA ALA A 77 -4.13 6.53 -4.06
C ALA A 77 -3.40 5.77 -5.17
N ASP A 78 -2.31 5.07 -4.83
CA ASP A 78 -1.54 4.26 -5.77
C ASP A 78 -2.33 3.03 -6.19
N TRP A 79 -2.12 2.64 -7.45
CA TRP A 79 -2.70 1.46 -8.08
C TRP A 79 -1.59 0.55 -8.62
N THR A 80 -1.81 -0.75 -8.53
CA THR A 80 -0.99 -1.75 -9.23
C THR A 80 -1.41 -1.89 -10.70
N ASP A 81 -0.65 -2.66 -11.47
CA ASP A 81 -1.02 -3.00 -12.86
C ASP A 81 -2.24 -3.95 -12.95
N GLN A 82 -2.77 -4.40 -11.80
CA GLN A 82 -3.97 -5.23 -11.68
C GLN A 82 -5.18 -4.42 -11.18
N ASP A 83 -5.12 -3.10 -11.30
CA ASP A 83 -6.14 -2.16 -10.81
C ASP A 83 -6.41 -2.29 -9.30
N GLU A 84 -5.41 -2.70 -8.52
CA GLU A 84 -5.54 -2.90 -7.08
C GLU A 84 -5.00 -1.70 -6.31
N SER A 85 -5.77 -1.23 -5.34
CA SER A 85 -5.25 -0.33 -4.31
C SER A 85 -4.63 -1.10 -3.13
N ALA A 86 -4.00 -0.39 -2.20
CA ALA A 86 -3.50 -0.96 -0.95
C ALA A 86 -4.61 -1.72 -0.15
N LEU A 87 -5.87 -1.29 -0.24
CA LEU A 87 -7.01 -1.97 0.40
C LEU A 87 -7.28 -3.34 -0.23
N HIS A 88 -7.24 -3.43 -1.57
CA HIS A 88 -7.45 -4.68 -2.30
C HIS A 88 -6.38 -5.71 -1.92
N VAL A 89 -5.11 -5.33 -2.00
CA VAL A 89 -4.01 -6.26 -1.73
C VAL A 89 -3.94 -6.67 -0.26
N ALA A 90 -4.31 -5.79 0.68
CA ALA A 90 -4.41 -6.16 2.10
C ALA A 90 -5.44 -7.29 2.31
N LEU A 91 -6.64 -7.16 1.74
CA LEU A 91 -7.67 -8.18 1.86
C LEU A 91 -7.29 -9.46 1.11
N LYS A 92 -6.77 -9.37 -0.13
CA LYS A 92 -6.30 -10.55 -0.88
C LYS A 92 -5.23 -11.35 -0.14
N ASN A 93 -4.43 -10.70 0.70
CA ASN A 93 -3.38 -11.34 1.50
C ASN A 93 -3.78 -11.61 2.95
N ASN A 94 -5.07 -11.48 3.28
CA ASN A 94 -5.60 -11.72 4.64
C ASN A 94 -5.02 -10.82 5.74
N GLN A 95 -4.57 -9.62 5.37
CA GLN A 95 -4.02 -8.62 6.29
C GLN A 95 -5.14 -7.69 6.78
N VAL A 96 -6.08 -8.24 7.54
CA VAL A 96 -7.28 -7.51 8.01
C VAL A 96 -6.92 -6.29 8.86
N GLU A 97 -5.90 -6.40 9.73
CA GLU A 97 -5.45 -5.26 10.54
C GLU A 97 -4.88 -4.12 9.67
N ALA A 98 -4.04 -4.46 8.69
CA ALA A 98 -3.51 -3.47 7.74
C ALA A 98 -4.63 -2.80 6.93
N PHE A 99 -5.64 -3.57 6.52
CA PHE A 99 -6.84 -3.04 5.88
C PHE A 99 -7.60 -2.05 6.79
N GLU A 100 -7.84 -2.41 8.05
CA GLU A 100 -8.54 -1.54 9.00
C GLU A 100 -7.78 -0.23 9.23
N ILE A 101 -6.45 -0.30 9.38
CA ILE A 101 -5.61 0.89 9.50
C ILE A 101 -5.64 1.74 8.23
N LEU A 102 -5.49 1.13 7.06
CA LEU A 102 -5.59 1.84 5.78
C LEU A 102 -6.94 2.54 5.65
N LEU A 103 -8.05 1.84 5.91
CA LEU A 103 -9.39 2.41 5.84
C LEU A 103 -9.55 3.57 6.84
N GLY A 104 -9.04 3.42 8.07
CA GLY A 104 -9.04 4.49 9.07
C GLY A 104 -8.26 5.73 8.60
N MET A 105 -7.06 5.54 8.04
CA MET A 105 -6.22 6.63 7.53
C MET A 105 -6.74 7.24 6.21
N LEU A 106 -7.60 6.51 5.49
CA LEU A 106 -8.31 7.01 4.31
C LEU A 106 -9.51 7.88 4.72
N LYS A 107 -10.20 7.55 5.83
CA LYS A 107 -11.32 8.34 6.38
C LYS A 107 -10.97 9.80 6.72
N GLU A 108 -9.69 10.10 6.89
CA GLU A 108 -9.16 11.46 7.12
C GLU A 108 -9.02 12.29 5.84
N ILE A 109 -9.07 11.64 4.68
CA ILE A 109 -9.09 12.24 3.35
C ILE A 109 -10.56 12.51 3.02
N ASN A 110 -10.88 13.34 2.04
CA ASN A 110 -12.26 13.68 1.75
C ASN A 110 -13.16 12.45 1.44
N THR A 111 -14.47 12.60 1.66
CA THR A 111 -15.48 11.56 1.48
C THR A 111 -15.54 10.99 0.05
N GLU A 112 -15.25 11.80 -0.97
CA GLU A 112 -15.33 11.40 -2.38
C GLU A 112 -14.24 10.39 -2.75
N GLU A 113 -12.99 10.66 -2.38
CA GLU A 113 -11.88 9.76 -2.72
C GLU A 113 -12.00 8.42 -1.97
N ILE A 114 -12.45 8.45 -0.71
CA ILE A 114 -12.76 7.21 0.03
C ILE A 114 -13.82 6.42 -0.72
N THR A 115 -14.92 7.06 -1.10
CA THR A 115 -16.02 6.42 -1.83
C THR A 115 -15.52 5.82 -3.14
N ARG A 116 -14.63 6.52 -3.85
CA ARG A 116 -13.99 6.00 -5.06
C ARG A 116 -13.16 4.75 -4.78
N LEU A 117 -12.29 4.78 -3.77
CA LEU A 117 -11.37 3.69 -3.43
C LEU A 117 -12.10 2.43 -2.94
N VAL A 118 -13.17 2.57 -2.15
CA VAL A 118 -13.92 1.42 -1.62
C VAL A 118 -14.83 0.77 -2.66
N ASN A 119 -15.27 1.53 -3.67
CA ASN A 119 -16.10 1.04 -4.76
C ASN A 119 -15.30 0.67 -6.02
N ALA A 120 -14.01 1.00 -6.06
CA ALA A 120 -13.13 0.62 -7.14
C ALA A 120 -13.11 -0.90 -7.29
N LYS A 121 -12.95 -1.33 -8.53
CA LYS A 121 -12.85 -2.73 -8.91
C LYS A 121 -11.41 -3.00 -9.31
N ASP A 122 -10.90 -4.15 -8.91
CA ASP A 122 -9.67 -4.70 -9.48
C ASP A 122 -9.91 -5.20 -10.92
N HIS A 123 -8.83 -5.71 -11.52
CA HIS A 123 -8.85 -6.24 -12.90
C HIS A 123 -9.90 -7.34 -13.13
N ASP A 124 -10.25 -8.10 -12.10
CA ASP A 124 -11.26 -9.16 -12.15
C ASP A 124 -12.69 -8.63 -11.95
N GLY A 125 -12.85 -7.31 -11.76
CA GLY A 125 -14.13 -6.68 -11.47
C GLY A 125 -14.55 -6.74 -10.00
N ASN A 126 -13.68 -7.22 -9.11
CA ASN A 126 -13.97 -7.36 -7.69
C ASN A 126 -13.73 -6.06 -6.94
N THR A 127 -14.70 -5.63 -6.15
CA THR A 127 -14.49 -4.62 -5.11
C THR A 127 -13.86 -5.26 -3.87
N ILE A 128 -13.37 -4.44 -2.94
CA ILE A 128 -12.88 -4.90 -1.64
C ILE A 128 -13.92 -5.70 -0.83
N LEU A 129 -15.22 -5.43 -1.00
CA LEU A 129 -16.27 -6.24 -0.36
C LEU A 129 -16.37 -7.65 -0.97
N HIS A 130 -16.26 -7.78 -2.30
CA HIS A 130 -16.19 -9.10 -2.95
C HIS A 130 -15.03 -9.93 -2.39
N ILE A 131 -13.85 -9.31 -2.27
CA ILE A 131 -12.65 -9.96 -1.74
C ILE A 131 -12.84 -10.37 -0.28
N ALA A 132 -13.34 -9.46 0.58
CA ALA A 132 -13.57 -9.75 2.00
C ALA A 132 -14.53 -10.93 2.19
N VAL A 133 -15.63 -10.97 1.43
CA VAL A 133 -16.60 -12.07 1.48
C VAL A 133 -16.01 -13.38 0.96
N ALA A 134 -15.35 -13.36 -0.21
CA ALA A 134 -14.73 -14.54 -0.81
C ALA A 134 -13.68 -15.18 0.12
N ARG A 135 -12.99 -14.36 0.90
CA ARG A 135 -11.96 -14.80 1.86
C ARG A 135 -12.48 -15.02 3.28
N LYS A 136 -13.80 -14.94 3.50
CA LYS A 136 -14.47 -15.13 4.81
C LYS A 136 -13.95 -14.18 5.90
N GLN A 137 -13.56 -12.95 5.53
CA GLN A 137 -13.03 -11.93 6.42
C GLN A 137 -14.17 -11.15 7.07
N LEU A 138 -14.86 -11.77 8.05
CA LEU A 138 -16.06 -11.20 8.68
C LEU A 138 -15.85 -9.79 9.25
N ARG A 139 -14.69 -9.51 9.85
CA ARG A 139 -14.37 -8.18 10.40
C ARG A 139 -14.34 -7.11 9.31
N ALA A 140 -13.61 -7.36 8.22
CA ALA A 140 -13.53 -6.44 7.10
C ALA A 140 -14.90 -6.26 6.40
N ALA A 141 -15.64 -7.35 6.22
CA ALA A 141 -16.96 -7.30 5.61
C ALA A 141 -17.95 -6.46 6.44
N LYS A 142 -17.98 -6.61 7.77
CA LYS A 142 -18.79 -5.77 8.65
C LYS A 142 -18.43 -4.30 8.51
N LEU A 143 -17.14 -3.98 8.60
CA LEU A 143 -16.64 -2.60 8.49
C LEU A 143 -16.97 -1.92 7.15
N LEU A 144 -17.16 -2.70 6.09
CA LEU A 144 -17.55 -2.21 4.76
C LEU A 144 -19.07 -2.06 4.56
N LEU A 145 -19.87 -2.64 5.46
CA LEU A 145 -21.34 -2.58 5.42
C LEU A 145 -21.92 -1.60 6.46
N ASP A 146 -21.10 -1.15 7.40
CA ASP A 146 -21.42 -0.13 8.41
C ASP A 146 -21.23 1.29 7.85
#